data_AF-A0A7C5ZWP5-F1
#
_entry.id   AF-A0A7C5ZWP5-F1
#
_cell.length_a   1.000
_cell.length_b   1.000
_cell.length_c   1.000
_cell.angle_alpha   90.00
_cell.angle_beta   90.00
_cell.angle_gamma   90.00
#
_symmetry.space_group_name_H-M   'P 1'
#
loop_
_entity.id
_entity.type
_entity.pdbx_description
1 polymer ?
#
loop_
_entity_poly.entity_id
_entity_poly.type
_entity_poly.pdbx_seq_one_letter_code
_entity_poly.pdbx_strand_id
1 'polypeptide(L)'
;MKQYLNRLFVAGVMLAALVIAGNQTANAQNLLGEILNRMDAHNRSLKSLRARIKMVKTNVQLNENDLYEGSIQYLPAQSVDKIRIRVDWEKPAAEQLAVGKGQYILYRPRLNQAIIGKVEGAKGNAGAGGALAFLSMNRTQLKANYDATYIGEETVGGNTRTWHIRLTPKNVGTYKAADLWVDANGMPVQAKVVEKNNDTTTVFLYDIIKNADVDSSVFSIKPPKGTQIVQG
;
A
#
# COMPACT_ATOMS: atom_id res chain seq x y z
N MET A 1 -24.19 69.54 31.49
CA MET A 1 -23.90 70.31 30.25
C MET A 1 -22.60 69.77 29.69
N LYS A 2 -22.64 68.80 28.77
CA LYS A 2 -22.58 68.95 27.29
C LYS A 2 -21.32 69.67 26.79
N GLN A 3 -20.73 69.06 25.74
CA GLN A 3 -19.85 69.61 24.68
C GLN A 3 -18.34 69.36 24.86
N TYR A 4 -17.53 68.96 23.87
CA TYR A 4 -17.70 68.32 22.55
C TYR A 4 -16.32 67.76 22.13
N LEU A 5 -16.34 66.69 21.33
CA LEU A 5 -15.33 66.16 20.40
C LEU A 5 -14.12 67.09 20.06
N ASN A 6 -12.91 66.53 20.04
CA ASN A 6 -12.14 66.44 18.78
C ASN A 6 -11.01 65.40 18.79
N ARG A 7 -10.80 64.83 17.60
CA ARG A 7 -9.90 63.73 17.21
C ARG A 7 -8.47 64.23 16.94
N LEU A 8 -7.46 63.36 17.13
CA LEU A 8 -6.52 62.89 16.08
C LEU A 8 -5.23 62.28 16.69
N PHE A 9 -4.93 61.06 16.24
CA PHE A 9 -3.60 60.47 15.96
C PHE A 9 -2.48 60.53 17.00
N VAL A 10 -2.12 59.36 17.54
CA VAL A 10 -0.74 58.84 17.41
C VAL A 10 -0.82 57.36 17.06
N ALA A 11 -0.20 57.02 15.92
CA ALA A 11 -0.01 55.68 15.41
C ALA A 11 1.25 55.04 16.02
N GLY A 12 1.30 53.71 16.00
CA GLY A 12 2.57 52.96 16.03
C GLY A 12 2.69 51.96 17.16
N VAL A 13 2.29 50.72 16.89
CA VAL A 13 3.12 49.49 16.91
C VAL A 13 2.14 48.33 16.70
N MET A 14 1.90 47.95 15.44
CA MET A 14 1.32 46.65 15.11
C MET A 14 2.50 45.72 14.84
N LEU A 15 2.72 44.79 15.77
CA LEU A 15 3.68 43.70 15.67
C LEU A 15 3.48 42.96 14.34
N ALA A 16 4.57 42.84 13.58
CA ALA A 16 4.68 41.89 12.49
C ALA A 16 4.57 40.47 13.05
N ALA A 17 3.43 39.81 12.82
CA ALA A 17 3.24 38.40 13.11
C ALA A 17 2.54 37.74 11.92
N LEU A 18 3.23 37.61 10.78
CA LEU A 18 2.62 36.97 9.61
C LEU A 18 3.62 36.35 8.63
N VAL A 19 4.60 35.56 9.08
CA VAL A 19 5.32 34.63 8.17
C VAL A 19 5.83 33.40 8.93
N ILE A 20 4.99 32.38 9.20
CA ILE A 20 5.51 31.05 9.60
C ILE A 20 4.82 29.89 8.83
N ALA A 21 3.71 30.12 8.13
CA ALA A 21 2.99 29.03 7.44
C ALA A 21 3.69 28.47 6.18
N GLY A 22 4.67 29.17 5.60
CA GLY A 22 5.34 28.76 4.36
C GLY A 22 6.43 27.70 4.51
N ASN A 23 7.03 27.55 5.70
CA ASN A 23 8.17 26.64 5.90
C ASN A 23 7.75 25.18 6.12
N GLN A 24 6.53 24.93 6.62
CA GLN A 24 6.07 23.58 6.93
C GLN A 24 5.69 22.79 5.66
N THR A 25 5.07 23.46 4.69
CA THR A 25 4.67 22.84 3.42
C THR A 25 5.88 22.49 2.53
N ALA A 26 6.87 23.38 2.45
CA ALA A 26 8.11 23.13 1.73
C ALA A 26 8.90 21.96 2.35
N ASN A 27 8.95 21.87 3.69
CA ASN A 27 9.62 20.78 4.39
C ASN A 27 8.93 19.43 4.14
N ALA A 28 7.59 19.37 4.28
CA ALA A 28 6.83 18.15 4.01
C ALA A 28 6.97 17.68 2.55
N GLN A 29 7.03 18.59 1.58
CA GLN A 29 7.20 18.25 0.17
C GLN A 29 8.62 17.76 -0.15
N ASN A 30 9.64 18.33 0.49
CA ASN A 30 11.02 17.84 0.39
C ASN A 30 11.16 16.44 1.00
N LEU A 31 10.58 16.23 2.19
CA LEU A 31 10.56 14.92 2.86
C LEU A 31 9.81 13.87 2.03
N LEU A 32 8.65 14.20 1.48
CA LEU A 32 7.94 13.31 0.54
C LEU A 32 8.82 12.96 -0.66
N GLY A 33 9.53 13.94 -1.21
CA GLY A 33 10.50 13.74 -2.29
C GLY A 33 11.58 12.72 -1.91
N GLU A 34 12.10 12.80 -0.69
CA GLU A 34 13.07 11.86 -0.12
C GLU A 34 12.49 10.46 0.09
N ILE A 35 11.30 10.35 0.70
CA ILE A 35 10.61 9.07 0.92
C ILE A 35 10.44 8.33 -0.42
N LEU A 36 9.91 9.03 -1.43
CA LEU A 36 9.73 8.47 -2.76
C LEU A 36 11.06 8.07 -3.43
N ASN A 37 12.15 8.79 -3.17
CA ASN A 37 13.49 8.41 -3.65
C ASN A 37 13.99 7.13 -2.97
N ARG A 38 13.80 7.00 -1.66
CA ARG A 38 14.17 5.81 -0.89
C ARG A 38 13.38 4.60 -1.37
N MET A 39 12.07 4.75 -1.60
CA MET A 39 11.24 3.70 -2.20
C MET A 39 11.74 3.26 -3.58
N ASP A 40 12.11 4.21 -4.43
CA ASP A 40 12.63 3.93 -5.77
C ASP A 40 13.98 3.20 -5.74
N ALA A 41 14.89 3.64 -4.87
CA ALA A 41 16.16 2.97 -4.63
C ALA A 41 15.96 1.56 -4.05
N HIS A 42 15.04 1.41 -3.09
CA HIS A 42 14.68 0.13 -2.51
C HIS A 42 14.17 -0.84 -3.57
N ASN A 43 13.18 -0.43 -4.36
CA ASN A 43 12.61 -1.22 -5.45
C ASN A 43 13.66 -1.69 -6.46
N ARG A 44 14.66 -0.84 -6.79
CA ARG A 44 15.77 -1.25 -7.68
C ARG A 44 16.71 -2.27 -7.06
N SER A 45 16.92 -2.19 -5.74
CA SER A 45 17.84 -3.07 -5.02
C SER A 45 17.23 -4.42 -4.64
N LEU A 46 15.91 -4.50 -4.57
CA LEU A 46 15.19 -5.70 -4.15
C LEU A 46 15.20 -6.73 -5.28
N LYS A 47 15.76 -7.91 -5.01
CA LYS A 47 15.80 -9.05 -5.92
C LYS A 47 14.76 -10.11 -5.57
N SER A 48 14.45 -10.21 -4.29
CA SER A 48 13.46 -11.14 -3.75
C SER A 48 13.03 -10.68 -2.35
N LEU A 49 11.89 -11.18 -1.90
CA LEU A 49 11.36 -10.92 -0.58
C LEU A 49 10.69 -12.19 -0.04
N ARG A 50 10.92 -12.48 1.23
CA ARG A 50 10.12 -13.42 2.03
C ARG A 50 9.63 -12.69 3.27
N ALA A 51 8.36 -12.83 3.61
CA ALA A 51 7.80 -12.23 4.82
C ALA A 51 6.60 -13.03 5.33
N ARG A 52 6.19 -12.75 6.55
CA ARG A 52 4.83 -13.04 7.02
C ARG A 52 3.89 -11.93 6.57
N ILE A 53 2.64 -12.29 6.31
CA ILE A 53 1.60 -11.35 5.88
C ILE A 53 0.41 -11.44 6.82
N LYS A 54 -0.09 -10.28 7.19
CA LYS A 54 -1.39 -10.09 7.84
C LYS A 54 -2.25 -9.21 6.94
N MET A 55 -3.49 -9.60 6.73
CA MET A 55 -4.46 -8.79 6.00
C MET A 55 -5.74 -8.67 6.80
N VAL A 56 -6.23 -7.44 6.92
CA VAL A 56 -7.51 -7.15 7.55
C VAL A 56 -8.40 -6.52 6.51
N LYS A 57 -9.56 -7.14 6.26
CA LYS A 57 -10.63 -6.53 5.48
C LYS A 57 -11.69 -6.02 6.44
N THR A 58 -12.04 -4.75 6.34
CA THR A 58 -13.06 -4.12 7.17
C THR A 58 -14.26 -3.78 6.32
N ASN A 59 -15.41 -4.33 6.69
CA ASN A 59 -16.70 -3.84 6.20
C ASN A 59 -17.21 -2.77 7.18
N VAL A 60 -17.25 -1.51 6.74
CA VAL A 60 -17.55 -0.42 7.66
C VAL A 60 -19.05 -0.31 7.98
N GLN A 61 -19.91 -0.82 7.11
CA GLN A 61 -21.37 -0.80 7.28
C GLN A 61 -21.82 -1.83 8.31
N LEU A 62 -21.14 -2.97 8.36
CA LEU A 62 -21.38 -4.05 9.31
C LEU A 62 -20.51 -3.93 10.57
N ASN A 63 -19.48 -3.07 10.55
CA ASN A 63 -18.46 -2.98 11.58
C ASN A 63 -17.78 -4.33 11.85
N GLU A 64 -17.54 -5.10 10.79
CA GLU A 64 -16.95 -6.43 10.81
C GLU A 64 -15.55 -6.42 10.21
N ASN A 65 -14.68 -7.29 10.73
CA ASN A 65 -13.31 -7.46 10.27
C ASN A 65 -13.02 -8.92 9.96
N ASP A 66 -12.56 -9.18 8.74
CA ASP A 66 -11.98 -10.47 8.38
C ASP A 66 -10.46 -10.39 8.48
N LEU A 67 -9.89 -11.27 9.31
CA LEU A 67 -8.45 -11.41 9.49
C LEU A 67 -7.91 -12.59 8.68
N TYR A 68 -6.91 -12.32 7.86
CA TYR A 68 -6.13 -13.30 7.12
C TYR A 68 -4.68 -13.23 7.57
N GLU A 69 -4.06 -14.39 7.74
CA GLU A 69 -2.65 -14.51 8.11
C GLU A 69 -2.00 -15.60 7.27
N GLY A 70 -0.73 -15.42 6.95
CA GLY A 70 0.01 -16.35 6.11
C GLY A 70 1.44 -15.93 5.86
N SER A 71 2.01 -16.45 4.78
CA SER A 71 3.33 -16.05 4.28
C SER A 71 3.27 -15.52 2.86
N ILE A 72 4.23 -14.66 2.52
CA ILE A 72 4.39 -14.11 1.18
C ILE A 72 5.84 -14.28 0.71
N GLN A 73 5.98 -14.64 -0.56
CA GLN A 73 7.23 -14.61 -1.28
C GLN A 73 7.03 -13.80 -2.56
N TYR A 74 8.03 -13.00 -2.92
CA TYR A 74 7.92 -12.06 -4.03
C TYR A 74 9.24 -11.95 -4.78
N LEU A 75 9.17 -12.03 -6.11
CA LEU A 75 10.25 -11.69 -7.02
C LEU A 75 9.83 -10.45 -7.83
N PRO A 76 10.47 -9.29 -7.56
CA PRO A 76 10.27 -8.08 -8.35
C PRO A 76 10.63 -8.28 -9.82
N ALA A 77 9.95 -7.54 -10.68
CA ALA A 77 10.30 -7.40 -12.09
C ALA A 77 9.87 -6.02 -12.60
N GLN A 78 10.51 -5.55 -13.66
CA GLN A 78 10.19 -4.24 -14.25
C GLN A 78 8.81 -4.19 -14.93
N SER A 79 8.26 -5.36 -15.27
CA SER A 79 6.96 -5.47 -15.94
C SER A 79 6.04 -6.42 -15.18
N VAL A 80 4.75 -6.07 -15.12
CA VAL A 80 3.72 -6.74 -14.32
C VAL A 80 3.55 -8.21 -14.71
N ASP A 81 3.74 -8.56 -15.97
CA ASP A 81 3.69 -9.93 -16.49
C ASP A 81 4.82 -10.82 -15.96
N LYS A 82 5.94 -10.21 -15.54
CA LYS A 82 7.15 -10.91 -15.05
C LYS A 82 7.26 -10.93 -13.54
N ILE A 83 6.45 -10.14 -12.84
CA ILE A 83 6.35 -10.18 -11.38
C ILE A 83 5.91 -11.58 -10.97
N ARG A 84 6.53 -12.12 -9.90
CA ARG A 84 6.07 -13.36 -9.28
C ARG A 84 5.72 -13.14 -7.83
N ILE A 85 4.53 -13.58 -7.45
CA ILE A 85 4.04 -13.49 -6.08
C ILE A 85 3.54 -14.85 -5.68
N ARG A 86 3.86 -15.27 -4.45
CA ARG A 86 3.31 -16.45 -3.80
C ARG A 86 2.75 -15.99 -2.46
N VAL A 87 1.48 -16.27 -2.21
CA VAL A 87 0.87 -16.10 -0.89
C VAL A 87 0.29 -17.43 -0.46
N ASP A 88 0.67 -17.87 0.73
CA ASP A 88 0.13 -19.04 1.41
C ASP A 88 -0.65 -18.56 2.62
N TRP A 89 -1.97 -18.54 2.51
CA TRP A 89 -2.87 -18.22 3.62
C TRP A 89 -3.02 -19.42 4.54
N GLU A 90 -2.97 -19.17 5.84
CA GLU A 90 -3.19 -20.13 6.92
C GLU A 90 -4.51 -19.85 7.63
N LYS A 91 -4.91 -18.57 7.71
CA LYS A 91 -6.18 -18.11 8.27
C LYS A 91 -6.98 -17.29 7.26
N PRO A 92 -8.33 -17.38 7.29
CA PRO A 92 -9.13 -18.29 8.12
C PRO A 92 -9.13 -19.75 7.62
N ALA A 93 -8.61 -19.99 6.42
CA ALA A 93 -8.45 -21.32 5.85
C ALA A 93 -7.17 -21.38 5.02
N ALA A 94 -6.67 -22.60 4.82
CA ALA A 94 -5.57 -22.84 3.91
C ALA A 94 -5.98 -22.48 2.47
N GLU A 95 -5.33 -21.47 1.91
CA GLU A 95 -5.47 -21.08 0.50
C GLU A 95 -4.11 -20.69 -0.05
N GLN A 96 -3.93 -20.88 -1.36
CA GLN A 96 -2.66 -20.69 -2.01
C GLN A 96 -2.84 -19.85 -3.27
N LEU A 97 -2.21 -18.69 -3.31
CA LEU A 97 -2.18 -17.81 -4.47
C LEU A 97 -0.77 -17.85 -5.07
N ALA A 98 -0.67 -18.07 -6.37
CA ALA A 98 0.54 -17.77 -7.11
C ALA A 98 0.21 -16.87 -8.31
N VAL A 99 1.06 -15.89 -8.54
CA VAL A 99 1.02 -14.98 -9.68
C VAL A 99 2.34 -15.11 -10.43
N GLY A 100 2.27 -15.20 -11.75
CA GLY A 100 3.44 -15.20 -12.61
C GLY A 100 3.06 -15.45 -14.07
N LYS A 101 3.90 -14.98 -15.00
CA LYS A 101 3.69 -15.12 -16.45
C LYS A 101 2.33 -14.52 -16.91
N GLY A 102 1.93 -13.39 -16.30
CA GLY A 102 0.67 -12.71 -16.58
C GLY A 102 -0.60 -13.45 -16.11
N GLN A 103 -0.47 -14.56 -15.38
CA GLN A 103 -1.57 -15.36 -14.88
C GLN A 103 -1.54 -15.46 -13.36
N TYR A 104 -2.67 -15.81 -12.77
CA TYR A 104 -2.77 -16.20 -11.38
C TYR A 104 -3.42 -17.58 -11.26
N ILE A 105 -3.08 -18.28 -10.19
CA ILE A 105 -3.77 -19.47 -9.73
C ILE A 105 -4.06 -19.32 -8.23
N LEU A 106 -5.34 -19.41 -7.87
CA LEU A 106 -5.81 -19.49 -6.49
C LEU A 106 -6.30 -20.91 -6.23
N TYR A 107 -5.53 -21.69 -5.48
CA TYR A 107 -5.90 -23.03 -5.06
C TYR A 107 -6.50 -23.01 -3.65
N ARG A 108 -7.68 -23.61 -3.51
CA ARG A 108 -8.44 -23.75 -2.27
C ARG A 108 -8.55 -25.23 -1.92
N PRO A 109 -7.59 -25.79 -1.16
CA PRO A 109 -7.59 -27.20 -0.77
C PRO A 109 -8.92 -27.72 -0.22
N ARG A 110 -9.57 -26.94 0.67
CA ARG A 110 -10.84 -27.34 1.31
C ARG A 110 -11.98 -27.55 0.30
N LEU A 111 -11.96 -26.84 -0.82
CA LEU A 111 -12.96 -26.96 -1.89
C LEU A 111 -12.49 -27.90 -3.02
N ASN A 112 -11.27 -28.43 -2.92
CA ASN A 112 -10.58 -29.12 -4.00
C ASN A 112 -10.73 -28.38 -5.35
N GLN A 113 -10.52 -27.06 -5.32
CA GLN A 113 -10.76 -26.18 -6.45
C GLN A 113 -9.55 -25.27 -6.71
N ALA A 114 -9.21 -25.07 -7.98
CA ALA A 114 -8.25 -24.06 -8.42
C ALA A 114 -8.92 -23.10 -9.40
N ILE A 115 -8.82 -21.81 -9.09
CA ILE A 115 -9.26 -20.73 -9.98
C ILE A 115 -8.03 -20.24 -10.73
N ILE A 116 -8.10 -20.24 -12.06
CA ILE A 116 -7.02 -19.79 -12.94
C ILE A 116 -7.55 -18.63 -13.79
N GLY A 117 -6.78 -17.55 -13.87
CA GLY A 117 -7.17 -16.38 -14.65
C GLY A 117 -5.97 -15.51 -15.04
N LYS A 118 -6.25 -14.48 -15.84
CA LYS A 118 -5.24 -13.47 -16.22
C LYS A 118 -5.18 -12.36 -15.19
N VAL A 119 -3.98 -11.90 -14.85
CA VAL A 119 -3.80 -10.76 -13.93
C VAL A 119 -4.46 -9.50 -14.46
N GLU A 120 -4.47 -9.32 -15.79
CA GLU A 120 -5.13 -8.18 -16.43
C GLU A 120 -6.66 -8.21 -16.30
N GLY A 121 -7.27 -9.40 -16.24
CA GLY A 121 -8.71 -9.55 -16.01
C GLY A 121 -9.11 -9.33 -14.54
N ALA A 122 -8.15 -9.46 -13.62
CA ALA A 122 -8.34 -9.15 -12.20
C ALA A 122 -8.25 -7.63 -11.90
N LYS A 123 -8.00 -6.78 -12.91
CA LYS A 123 -7.99 -5.32 -12.80
C LYS A 123 -9.40 -4.82 -12.43
N GLY A 124 -9.62 -4.59 -11.14
CA GLY A 124 -10.91 -4.13 -10.62
C GLY A 124 -11.08 -4.39 -9.13
N ASN A 125 -10.39 -5.40 -8.59
CA ASN A 125 -10.42 -5.69 -7.15
C ASN A 125 -9.37 -4.85 -6.41
N ALA A 126 -9.80 -3.70 -5.92
CA ALA A 126 -9.00 -2.78 -5.11
C ALA A 126 -8.64 -3.32 -3.71
N GLY A 127 -9.06 -4.54 -3.37
CA GLY A 127 -8.64 -5.24 -2.15
C GLY A 127 -7.17 -5.69 -2.14
N ALA A 128 -6.93 -6.96 -1.79
CA ALA A 128 -5.60 -7.53 -1.59
C ALA A 128 -4.60 -7.25 -2.73
N GLY A 129 -5.05 -7.38 -3.98
CA GLY A 129 -4.22 -7.14 -5.16
C GLY A 129 -3.81 -5.68 -5.32
N GLY A 130 -4.70 -4.73 -4.97
CA GLY A 130 -4.39 -3.31 -4.94
C GLY A 130 -3.36 -2.98 -3.87
N ALA A 131 -3.58 -3.43 -2.63
CA ALA A 131 -2.66 -3.21 -1.51
C ALA A 131 -1.26 -3.80 -1.77
N LEU A 132 -1.19 -5.02 -2.31
CA LEU A 132 0.07 -5.67 -2.67
C LEU A 132 0.76 -5.03 -3.89
N ALA A 133 -0.01 -4.45 -4.83
CA ALA A 133 0.57 -3.80 -6.00
C ALA A 133 1.48 -2.61 -5.62
N PHE A 134 1.15 -1.89 -4.54
CA PHE A 134 1.97 -0.76 -4.07
C PHE A 134 3.36 -1.16 -3.59
N LEU A 135 3.56 -2.43 -3.19
CA LEU A 135 4.88 -2.96 -2.84
C LEU A 135 5.85 -2.92 -4.03
N SER A 136 5.33 -2.88 -5.26
CA SER A 136 6.11 -3.00 -6.50
C SER A 136 6.16 -1.73 -7.35
N MET A 137 5.39 -0.69 -7.00
CA MET A 137 5.32 0.53 -7.80
C MET A 137 6.56 1.39 -7.57
N ASN A 138 7.19 1.81 -8.67
CA ASN A 138 8.30 2.75 -8.63
C ASN A 138 7.83 4.21 -8.53
N ARG A 139 8.76 5.13 -8.26
CA ARG A 139 8.44 6.56 -8.09
C ARG A 139 7.75 7.17 -9.30
N THR A 140 8.17 6.80 -10.51
CA THR A 140 7.57 7.32 -11.75
C THR A 140 6.12 6.88 -11.87
N GLN A 141 5.82 5.61 -11.61
CA GLN A 141 4.46 5.07 -11.60
C GLN A 141 3.60 5.73 -10.52
N LEU A 142 4.15 5.94 -9.31
CA LEU A 142 3.41 6.59 -8.24
C LEU A 142 3.05 8.04 -8.61
N LYS A 143 4.02 8.82 -9.10
CA LYS A 143 3.78 10.21 -9.52
C LYS A 143 2.86 10.34 -10.72
N ALA A 144 2.90 9.39 -11.65
CA ALA A 144 2.05 9.41 -12.83
C ALA A 144 0.57 9.17 -12.48
N ASN A 145 0.32 8.26 -11.53
CA ASN A 145 -1.03 7.78 -11.25
C ASN A 145 -1.69 8.41 -10.01
N TYR A 146 -0.90 9.01 -9.10
CA TYR A 146 -1.39 9.48 -7.81
C TYR A 146 -0.89 10.88 -7.45
N ASP A 147 -1.73 11.60 -6.72
CA ASP A 147 -1.32 12.72 -5.89
C ASP A 147 -0.91 12.17 -4.51
N ALA A 148 0.38 12.26 -4.21
CA ALA A 148 0.97 11.77 -2.97
C ALA A 148 1.07 12.90 -1.94
N THR A 149 0.68 12.62 -0.70
CA THR A 149 0.75 13.56 0.43
C THR A 149 1.44 12.89 1.61
N TYR A 150 2.42 13.55 2.21
CA TYR A 150 2.99 13.11 3.48
C TYR A 150 2.02 13.43 4.63
N ILE A 151 1.68 12.41 5.43
CA ILE A 151 0.73 12.52 6.54
C ILE A 151 1.47 12.73 7.86
N GLY A 152 2.55 11.99 8.08
CA GLY A 152 3.30 12.04 9.33
C GLY A 152 4.17 10.81 9.54
N GLU A 153 4.73 10.69 10.74
CA GLU A 153 5.41 9.48 11.17
C GLU A 153 4.51 8.64 12.07
N GLU A 154 4.53 7.32 11.88
CA GLU A 154 3.75 6.37 12.66
C GLU A 154 4.59 5.13 12.97
N THR A 155 4.27 4.46 14.07
CA THR A 155 4.87 3.15 14.40
C THR A 155 3.89 2.05 14.04
N VAL A 156 4.29 1.17 13.12
CA VAL A 156 3.50 0.01 12.67
C VAL A 156 4.03 -1.26 13.33
N GLY A 157 3.14 -2.21 13.61
CA GLY A 157 3.50 -3.50 14.21
C GLY A 157 4.09 -3.42 15.63
N GLY A 158 3.95 -2.26 16.29
CA GLY A 158 4.44 -2.01 17.65
C GLY A 158 5.92 -1.60 17.76
N ASN A 159 6.70 -1.70 16.69
CA ASN A 159 8.15 -1.44 16.75
C ASN A 159 8.77 -0.80 15.50
N THR A 160 8.06 -0.75 14.37
CA THR A 160 8.63 -0.27 13.11
C THR A 160 8.22 1.18 12.88
N ARG A 161 9.16 2.11 13.04
CA ARG A 161 8.94 3.52 12.68
C ARG A 161 8.85 3.67 11.17
N THR A 162 7.83 4.39 10.71
CA THR A 162 7.49 4.54 9.31
C THR A 162 7.07 5.97 9.00
N TRP A 163 7.26 6.38 7.75
CA TRP A 163 6.59 7.53 7.18
C TRP A 163 5.27 7.08 6.55
N HIS A 164 4.19 7.74 6.94
CA HIS A 164 2.87 7.54 6.39
C HIS A 164 2.65 8.51 5.22
N ILE A 165 2.41 7.95 4.03
CA ILE A 165 2.03 8.69 2.84
C ILE A 165 0.63 8.27 2.38
N ARG A 166 -0.19 9.24 2.00
CA ARG A 166 -1.49 9.02 1.36
C ARG A 166 -1.37 9.22 -0.14
N LEU A 167 -1.93 8.30 -0.91
CA LEU A 167 -2.01 8.30 -2.36
C LEU A 167 -3.47 8.45 -2.79
N THR A 168 -3.77 9.54 -3.48
CA THR A 168 -5.09 9.76 -4.09
C THR A 168 -4.99 9.55 -5.60
N PRO A 169 -5.78 8.64 -6.20
CA PRO A 169 -5.78 8.45 -7.65
C PRO A 169 -6.08 9.76 -8.40
N LYS A 170 -5.27 10.10 -9.40
CA LYS A 170 -5.46 11.30 -10.24
C LYS A 170 -6.67 11.20 -11.18
N ASN A 171 -6.94 9.99 -11.65
CA ASN A 171 -8.13 9.67 -12.44
C ASN A 171 -9.17 9.02 -11.53
N VAL A 172 -10.43 8.96 -11.97
CA VAL A 172 -11.50 8.24 -11.26
C VAL A 172 -11.06 6.79 -11.04
N GLY A 173 -10.57 6.51 -9.84
CA GLY A 173 -10.05 5.20 -9.46
C GLY A 173 -11.16 4.18 -9.21
N THR A 174 -10.79 2.92 -9.06
CA THR A 174 -11.68 1.89 -8.52
C THR A 174 -11.87 2.04 -7.00
N TYR A 175 -10.98 2.77 -6.33
CA TYR A 175 -10.97 3.07 -4.90
C TYR A 175 -10.76 4.57 -4.64
N LYS A 176 -10.96 5.02 -3.39
CA LYS A 176 -10.85 6.43 -2.97
C LYS A 176 -9.42 6.88 -2.75
N ALA A 177 -8.67 6.10 -1.99
CA ALA A 177 -7.29 6.40 -1.63
C ALA A 177 -6.56 5.13 -1.21
N ALA A 178 -5.23 5.20 -1.19
CA ALA A 178 -4.40 4.23 -0.53
C ALA A 178 -3.46 4.93 0.45
N ASP A 179 -3.23 4.32 1.60
CA ASP A 179 -2.25 4.75 2.60
C ASP A 179 -1.08 3.76 2.57
N LEU A 180 0.15 4.27 2.56
CA LEU A 180 1.37 3.47 2.62
C LEU A 180 2.21 3.90 3.82
N TRP A 181 2.73 2.92 4.55
CA TRP A 181 3.70 3.12 5.60
C TRP A 181 5.04 2.57 5.14
N VAL A 182 6.02 3.46 5.05
CA VAL A 182 7.33 3.20 4.47
C VAL A 182 8.39 3.26 5.56
N ASP A 183 9.19 2.21 5.71
CA ASP A 183 10.29 2.17 6.67
C ASP A 183 11.43 3.14 6.27
N ALA A 184 12.39 3.35 7.18
CA ALA A 184 13.53 4.24 6.94
C ALA A 184 14.39 3.86 5.71
N ASN A 185 14.32 2.58 5.29
CA ASN A 185 15.04 2.04 4.14
C ASN A 185 14.25 2.16 2.83
N GLY A 186 13.05 2.76 2.85
CA GLY A 186 12.19 2.89 1.68
C GLY A 186 11.32 1.66 1.38
N MET A 187 11.26 0.66 2.27
CA MET A 187 10.38 -0.50 2.08
C MET A 187 8.96 -0.17 2.56
N PRO A 188 7.93 -0.31 1.72
CA PRO A 188 6.55 -0.28 2.18
C PRO A 188 6.27 -1.53 3.01
N VAL A 189 5.98 -1.35 4.30
CA VAL A 189 5.72 -2.46 5.25
C VAL A 189 4.23 -2.63 5.53
N GLN A 190 3.43 -1.60 5.30
CA GLN A 190 1.97 -1.67 5.35
C GLN A 190 1.36 -0.86 4.21
N ALA A 191 0.26 -1.36 3.67
CA ALA A 191 -0.56 -0.67 2.70
C ALA A 191 -2.04 -0.83 3.10
N LYS A 192 -2.82 0.24 3.01
CA LYS A 192 -4.27 0.21 3.21
C LYS A 192 -4.95 0.81 2.01
N VAL A 193 -5.88 0.09 1.40
CA VAL A 193 -6.75 0.64 0.36
C VAL A 193 -8.11 0.97 0.98
N VAL A 194 -8.63 2.15 0.64
CA VAL A 194 -9.96 2.61 1.03
C VAL A 194 -10.86 2.59 -0.20
N GLU A 195 -11.83 1.70 -0.22
CA GLU A 195 -12.78 1.48 -1.30
C GLU A 195 -13.80 2.61 -1.42
N LYS A 196 -14.54 2.66 -2.53
CA LYS A 196 -15.60 3.68 -2.73
C LYS A 196 -16.70 3.64 -1.67
N ASN A 197 -17.04 2.45 -1.19
CA ASN A 197 -17.98 2.26 -0.08
C ASN A 197 -17.35 2.48 1.31
N ASN A 198 -16.09 2.92 1.39
CA ASN A 198 -15.28 3.06 2.60
C ASN A 198 -14.83 1.76 3.26
N ASP A 199 -15.12 0.60 2.67
CA ASP A 199 -14.46 -0.64 3.10
C ASP A 199 -12.96 -0.48 2.97
N THR A 200 -12.22 -1.20 3.81
CA THR A 200 -10.77 -1.11 3.78
C THR A 200 -10.14 -2.47 3.69
N THR A 201 -9.06 -2.56 2.93
CA THR A 201 -8.15 -3.72 2.97
C THR A 201 -6.80 -3.22 3.41
N THR A 202 -6.36 -3.64 4.60
CA THR A 202 -5.03 -3.35 5.12
C THR A 202 -4.17 -4.59 5.01
N VAL A 203 -2.99 -4.47 4.40
CA VAL A 203 -1.97 -5.51 4.31
C VAL A 203 -0.74 -5.04 5.08
N PHE A 204 -0.27 -5.86 6.01
CA PHE A 204 0.93 -5.64 6.80
C PHE A 204 1.92 -6.80 6.61
N LEU A 205 3.18 -6.44 6.36
CA LEU A 205 4.29 -7.38 6.23
C LEU A 205 5.19 -7.29 7.46
N TYR A 206 5.54 -8.44 8.02
CA TYR A 206 6.45 -8.57 9.15
C TYR A 206 7.40 -9.75 8.94
N ASP A 207 8.44 -9.85 9.77
CA ASP A 207 9.53 -10.83 9.61
C ASP A 207 10.11 -10.81 8.19
N ILE A 208 10.35 -9.61 7.69
CA ILE A 208 10.77 -9.32 6.31
C ILE A 208 12.24 -9.72 6.13
N ILE A 209 12.47 -10.68 5.23
CA ILE A 209 13.80 -11.06 4.74
C ILE A 209 13.93 -10.57 3.30
N LYS A 210 14.72 -9.50 3.12
CA LYS A 210 15.04 -8.91 1.81
C LYS A 210 16.13 -9.74 1.13
N ASN A 211 16.05 -9.90 -0.19
CA ASN A 211 17.00 -10.67 -1.00
C ASN A 211 17.18 -12.11 -0.51
N ALA A 212 16.12 -12.70 0.03
CA ALA A 212 16.10 -14.09 0.44
C ALA A 212 16.39 -15.04 -0.75
N ASP A 213 17.04 -16.17 -0.48
CA ASP A 213 17.10 -17.24 -1.47
C ASP A 213 15.70 -17.84 -1.64
N VAL A 214 15.09 -17.65 -2.82
CA VAL A 214 13.72 -18.06 -3.13
C VAL A 214 13.76 -18.92 -4.40
N ASP A 215 13.41 -20.19 -4.25
CA ASP A 215 13.32 -21.11 -5.37
C ASP A 215 12.19 -20.67 -6.32
N SER A 216 12.50 -20.59 -7.62
CA SER A 216 11.54 -20.14 -8.62
C SER A 216 10.29 -21.05 -8.76
N SER A 217 10.37 -22.30 -8.30
CA SER A 217 9.30 -23.29 -8.33
C SER A 217 8.16 -23.00 -7.35
N VAL A 218 8.42 -22.24 -6.27
CA VAL A 218 7.39 -21.85 -5.28
C VAL A 218 6.28 -20.99 -5.90
N PHE A 219 6.58 -20.34 -7.03
CA PHE A 219 5.63 -19.52 -7.80
C PHE A 219 4.78 -20.34 -8.77
N SER A 220 4.85 -21.67 -8.72
CA SER A 220 4.03 -22.58 -9.51
C SER A 220 3.23 -23.49 -8.58
N ILE A 221 1.91 -23.35 -8.60
CA ILE A 221 1.01 -24.28 -7.93
C ILE A 221 0.75 -25.44 -8.87
N LYS A 222 0.91 -26.67 -8.35
CA LYS A 222 0.46 -27.88 -9.00
C LYS A 222 -0.69 -28.46 -8.17
N PRO A 223 -1.95 -28.12 -8.47
CA PRO A 223 -3.07 -28.69 -7.73
C PRO A 223 -3.08 -30.22 -7.88
N PRO A 224 -3.51 -30.98 -6.85
CA PRO A 224 -3.63 -32.42 -6.92
C PRO A 224 -4.50 -32.90 -8.09
N LYS A 225 -4.28 -34.14 -8.52
CA LYS A 225 -5.13 -34.77 -9.54
C LYS A 225 -6.58 -34.80 -9.05
N GLY A 226 -7.52 -34.43 -9.92
CA GLY A 226 -8.95 -34.36 -9.60
C GLY A 226 -9.40 -33.04 -8.97
N THR A 227 -8.51 -32.03 -8.84
CA THR A 227 -8.94 -30.66 -8.52
C THR A 227 -9.82 -30.09 -9.61
N GLN A 228 -10.95 -29.50 -9.22
CA GLN A 228 -11.83 -28.76 -10.12
C GLN A 228 -11.14 -27.48 -10.58
N ILE A 229 -11.01 -27.29 -11.89
CA ILE A 229 -10.47 -26.06 -12.46
C ILE A 229 -11.62 -25.13 -12.83
N VAL A 230 -11.57 -23.90 -12.34
CA VAL A 230 -12.53 -22.83 -12.65
C VAL A 230 -11.78 -21.69 -13.33
N GLN A 231 -12.37 -21.13 -14.38
CA GLN A 231 -11.84 -19.92 -15.04
C GLN A 231 -12.32 -18.69 -14.28
N GLY A 232 -11.41 -17.77 -13.99
CA GLY A 232 -11.72 -16.48 -13.35
C GLY A 232 -11.16 -15.30 -14.12
#